data_AF-A0A7R9L8Q3-F1
#
_entry.id   AF-A0A7R9L8Q3-F1
#
_cell.length_a   1.000
_cell.length_b   1.000
_cell.length_c   1.000
_cell.angle_alpha   90.00
_cell.angle_beta   90.00
_cell.angle_gamma   90.00
#
_symmetry.space_group_name_H-M   'P 1'
#
loop_
_entity.id
_entity.type
_entity.pdbx_description
1 polymer ?
#
loop_
_entity_poly.entity_id
_entity_poly.type
_entity_poly.pdbx_seq_one_letter_code
_entity_poly.pdbx_strand_id
1 'polypeptide(L)' 'KLDRHIDDETNKIDMKTITELDQAVSEQQLTLERAGVPGFYVTSNPTEIQLQRYILDFIVRTCTDQTQQ' A
#
# COMPACT_ATOMS: atom_id res chain seq x y z
N LYS A 1 26.11 -13.73 22.45
CA LYS A 1 26.63 -12.56 21.68
C LYS A 1 26.26 -12.69 20.21
N LEU A 2 26.43 -13.88 19.61
CA LEU A 2 26.00 -14.17 18.25
C LEU A 2 24.47 -14.11 18.09
N ASP A 3 23.70 -14.71 19.01
CA ASP A 3 22.23 -14.71 18.92
C ASP A 3 21.62 -13.31 18.90
N ARG A 4 22.09 -12.40 19.77
CA ARG A 4 21.69 -10.98 19.74
C ARG A 4 22.00 -10.30 18.40
N HIS A 5 23.12 -10.65 17.77
CA HIS A 5 23.47 -10.07 16.49
C HIS A 5 22.56 -10.58 15.37
N ILE A 6 22.16 -11.86 15.43
CA ILE A 6 21.19 -12.44 14.51
C ILE A 6 19.83 -11.76 14.68
N ASP A 7 19.35 -11.61 15.92
CA ASP A 7 18.08 -10.94 16.22
C ASP A 7 18.07 -9.49 15.71
N ASP A 8 19.16 -8.74 15.92
CA ASP A 8 19.29 -7.37 15.43
C ASP A 8 19.24 -7.29 13.89
N GLU A 9 19.91 -8.21 13.19
CA GLU A 9 19.88 -8.26 11.72
C GLU A 9 18.51 -8.68 11.18
N THR A 10 17.83 -9.63 11.82
CA THR A 10 16.43 -9.98 11.48
C THR A 10 15.50 -8.78 11.63
N ASN A 11 15.58 -8.05 12.76
CA ASN A 11 14.77 -6.86 12.98
C ASN A 11 15.05 -5.77 11.93
N LYS A 12 16.30 -5.57 11.52
CA LYS A 12 16.64 -4.60 10.46
C LYS A 12 16.01 -4.98 9.13
N ILE A 13 16.00 -6.27 8.78
CA ILE A 13 15.39 -6.76 7.55
C ILE A 13 13.87 -6.51 7.60
N ASP A 14 13.21 -6.85 8.70
CA ASP A 14 11.77 -6.64 8.84
C ASP A 14 11.38 -5.16 8.73
N MET A 15 12.13 -4.27 9.40
CA MET A 15 11.90 -2.83 9.31
C MET A 15 12.12 -2.30 7.89
N LYS A 16 13.12 -2.84 7.18
CA LYS A 16 13.38 -2.49 5.78
C LYS A 16 12.19 -2.91 4.90
N THR A 17 11.66 -4.11 5.08
CA THR A 17 10.50 -4.60 4.32
C THR A 17 9.26 -3.74 4.57
N ILE A 18 8.99 -3.35 5.83
CA ILE A 18 7.88 -2.44 6.15
C ILE A 18 8.08 -1.09 5.44
N THR A 19 9.30 -0.54 5.47
CA THR A 19 9.62 0.73 4.81
C THR A 19 9.41 0.67 3.30
N GLU A 20 9.84 -0.42 2.65
CA GLU A 20 9.64 -0.62 1.22
C GLU A 20 8.14 -0.76 0.86
N LEU A 21 7.36 -1.39 1.74
CA LEU A 21 5.91 -1.50 1.56
C LEU A 21 5.21 -0.15 1.67
N ASP A 22 5.58 0.67 2.66
CA ASP A 22 5.04 2.02 2.82
C ASP A 22 5.38 2.91 1.62
N GLN A 23 6.60 2.79 1.09
CA GLN A 23 7.00 3.48 -0.13
C GLN A 23 6.14 3.05 -1.32
N ALA A 24 5.92 1.74 -1.51
CA ALA A 24 5.10 1.22 -2.59
C ALA A 24 3.64 1.73 -2.50
N VAL A 25 3.07 1.81 -1.29
CA VAL A 25 1.73 2.39 -1.08
C VAL A 25 1.70 3.87 -1.50
N SER A 26 2.72 4.65 -1.10
CA SER A 26 2.81 6.06 -1.47
C SER A 26 2.93 6.26 -2.99
N GLU A 27 3.70 5.40 -3.69
CA GLU A 27 3.85 5.44 -5.14
C GLU A 27 2.53 5.09 -5.86
N GLN A 28 1.78 4.11 -5.34
CA GLN A 28 0.46 3.76 -5.87
C GLN A 28 -0.55 4.90 -5.70
N GLN A 29 -0.59 5.52 -4.51
CA GLN A 29 -1.44 6.68 -4.24
C GLN A 29 -1.13 7.83 -5.20
N LEU A 30 0.15 8.18 -5.36
CA LEU A 30 0.58 9.24 -6.26
C LEU A 30 0.23 8.92 -7.72
N THR A 31 0.37 7.67 -8.14
CA THR A 31 0.03 7.24 -9.50
C THR A 31 -1.46 7.40 -9.77
N LEU A 32 -2.32 6.97 -8.84
CA LEU A 32 -3.77 7.06 -8.95
C LEU A 32 -4.26 8.52 -8.87
N GLU A 33 -3.66 9.32 -8.00
CA GLU A 33 -3.91 10.76 -7.92
C GLU A 33 -3.58 11.46 -9.25
N ARG A 34 -2.40 11.18 -9.82
CA ARG A 34 -1.97 11.73 -11.12
C ARG A 34 -2.83 11.25 -12.29
N ALA A 35 -3.36 10.03 -12.22
CA ALA A 35 -4.30 9.50 -13.20
C ALA A 35 -5.71 10.14 -13.06
N GLY A 36 -5.95 10.94 -12.02
CA GLY A 36 -7.23 11.58 -11.76
C GLY A 36 -8.28 10.64 -11.17
N VAL A 37 -7.86 9.52 -10.57
CA VAL A 37 -8.78 8.58 -9.93
C VAL A 37 -9.37 9.24 -8.67
N PRO A 38 -10.70 9.40 -8.57
CA PRO A 38 -11.32 10.08 -7.44
C PRO A 38 -11.02 9.37 -6.11
N GLY A 39 -10.79 10.17 -5.06
CA GLY A 39 -10.57 9.68 -3.71
C GLY A 39 -9.12 9.29 -3.38
N PHE A 40 -8.19 9.38 -4.34
CA PHE A 40 -6.77 9.10 -4.12
C PHE A 40 -5.94 10.38 -4.00
N TYR A 41 -5.12 10.41 -2.96
CA TYR A 41 -4.09 11.40 -2.67
C TYR A 41 -3.08 10.75 -1.72
N VAL A 42 -1.84 11.23 -1.68
CA VAL A 42 -0.82 10.68 -0.77
C VAL A 42 -1.19 10.95 0.70
N THR A 43 -1.27 9.89 1.51
CA THR A 43 -1.60 9.99 2.94
C THR A 43 -1.01 8.83 3.75
N SER A 44 -0.55 9.13 4.97
CA SER A 44 -0.07 8.14 5.95
C SER A 44 -1.10 7.87 7.05
N ASN A 45 -2.30 8.45 6.97
CA ASN A 45 -3.36 8.20 7.94
C ASN A 45 -3.96 6.80 7.68
N PRO A 46 -3.92 5.87 8.66
CA PRO A 46 -4.35 4.49 8.46
C PRO A 46 -5.83 4.37 8.08
N THR A 47 -6.69 5.25 8.60
CA THR A 47 -8.12 5.26 8.28
C THR A 47 -8.35 5.68 6.83
N GLU A 48 -7.60 6.67 6.35
CA GLU A 48 -7.69 7.14 4.97
C GLU A 48 -7.11 6.13 3.99
N ILE A 49 -5.98 5.48 4.33
CA ILE A 49 -5.42 4.37 3.54
C ILE A 49 -6.44 3.23 3.41
N GLN A 50 -7.12 2.88 4.51
CA GLN A 50 -8.15 1.85 4.49
C GLN A 50 -9.34 2.26 3.60
N LEU A 51 -9.77 3.52 3.66
CA LEU A 51 -10.82 4.04 2.78
C LEU A 51 -10.40 3.98 1.30
N GLN A 52 -9.19 4.43 0.97
CA GLN A 52 -8.65 4.36 -0.39
C GLN A 52 -8.55 2.91 -0.90
N ARG A 53 -8.20 1.95 -0.03
CA ARG A 53 -8.24 0.51 -0.37
C ARG A 53 -9.65 0.05 -0.72
N TYR A 54 -10.67 0.41 0.07
CA TYR A 54 -12.06 0.02 -0.23
C TYR A 54 -12.56 0.64 -1.54
N ILE A 55 -12.18 1.88 -1.84
CA ILE A 55 -12.49 2.52 -3.13
C ILE A 55 -11.80 1.75 -4.27
N LEU A 56 -10.52 1.40 -4.11
CA LEU A 56 -9.78 0.63 -5.12
C LEU A 56 -10.43 -0.74 -5.38
N ASP A 57 -10.74 -1.48 -4.31
CA ASP A 57 -11.40 -2.79 -4.38
C ASP A 57 -12.77 -2.69 -5.09
N PHE A 58 -13.52 -1.63 -4.83
CA PHE A 58 -14.78 -1.36 -5.51
C PHE A 58 -14.59 -1.11 -7.01
N ILE A 59 -13.68 -0.19 -7.39
CA ILE A 59 -13.38 0.11 -8.80
C ILE A 59 -12.96 -1.17 -9.52
N VAL A 60 -11.99 -1.91 -8.97
CA VAL A 60 -11.48 -3.15 -9.59
C VAL A 60 -12.58 -4.17 -9.76
N ARG A 61 -13.37 -4.46 -8.72
CA ARG A 61 -14.49 -5.40 -8.82
C ARG A 61 -15.52 -4.98 -9.87
N THR A 62 -15.92 -3.72 -9.87
CA THR A 62 -16.90 -3.24 -10.86
C THR A 62 -16.36 -3.38 -12.28
N CYS A 63 -15.09 -3.06 -12.52
CA CYS A 63 -14.47 -3.24 -13.84
C CYS A 63 -14.37 -4.72 -14.26
N THR A 64 -14.02 -5.63 -13.33
CA THR A 64 -13.91 -7.06 -13.64
C THR A 64 -15.27 -7.69 -13.91
N ASP A 65 -16.31 -7.29 -13.17
CA ASP A 65 -17.67 -7.81 -13.33
C ASP A 65 -18.29 -7.41 -14.68
N GLN A 66 -17.89 -6.27 -15.27
CA GLN A 66 -18.34 -5.85 -16.61
C GLN A 66 -17.73 -6.67 -17.77
N THR A 67 -16.76 -7.54 -17.52
CA THR A 67 -16.09 -8.32 -18.58
C THR A 67 -16.78 -9.66 -18.86
N GLN A 68 -17.86 -9.99 -18.13
CA GLN A 68 -18.62 -11.25 -18.27
C GLN A 68 -20.02 -11.08 -18.89
N GLN A 69 -20.35 -9.94 -19.50
CA GLN A 69 -21.60 -9.74 -20.25
C GLN A 69 -21.34 -9.36 -21.71
#